data_AF-A0A1I2Z7L5-F1
#
_entry.id   AF-A0A1I2Z7L5-F1
#
_cell.length_a   1.000
_cell.length_b   1.000
_cell.length_c   1.000
_cell.angle_alpha   90.00
_cell.angle_beta   90.00
_cell.angle_gamma   90.00
#
_symmetry.space_group_name_H-M   'P 1'
#
loop_
_entity.id
_entity.type
_entity.pdbx_description
1 polymer ?
#
loop_
_entity_poly.entity_id
_entity_poly.type
_entity_poly.pdbx_seq_one_letter_code
_entity_poly.pdbx_strand_id
1 'polypeptide(L)' 'MDEHGALVKGNVRHPIVEDDVVIYAGATILGRITIGRGSTIGGNVWLTRSVPPGSTVSQAQARHEVFEGGAGI' A
#
# COMPACT_ATOMS: atom_id res chain seq x y z
N MET A 1 14.47 -22.00 4.98
CA MET A 1 15.13 -23.20 5.48
C MET A 1 15.92 -23.73 4.30
N ASP A 2 17.22 -23.91 4.43
CA ASP A 2 18.01 -24.54 3.36
C ASP A 2 17.79 -26.06 3.36
N GLU A 3 18.39 -26.75 2.39
CA GLU A 3 18.33 -28.20 2.21
C GLU A 3 18.88 -29.02 3.40
N HIS A 4 19.53 -28.36 4.37
CA HIS A 4 20.08 -28.95 5.58
C HIS A 4 19.32 -28.55 6.85
N GLY A 5 18.20 -27.85 6.70
CA GLY A 5 17.31 -27.51 7.80
C GLY A 5 17.71 -26.27 8.61
N ALA A 6 18.70 -25.50 8.15
CA ALA A 6 19.07 -24.26 8.81
C ALA A 6 18.08 -23.15 8.46
N LEU A 7 17.71 -22.35 9.46
CA LEU A 7 16.92 -21.14 9.25
C LEU A 7 17.77 -20.13 8.47
N VAL A 8 17.46 -19.97 7.18
CA VAL A 8 18.06 -18.93 6.32
C VAL A 8 17.66 -17.56 6.86
N LYS A 9 18.56 -16.94 7.63
CA LYS A 9 18.43 -15.55 8.08
C LYS A 9 18.80 -14.63 6.91
N GLY A 10 18.09 -13.51 6.77
CA GLY A 10 18.44 -12.49 5.79
C GLY A 10 17.55 -12.40 4.55
N ASN A 11 16.51 -13.23 4.43
CA ASN A 11 15.54 -13.08 3.34
C ASN A 11 14.92 -11.68 3.34
N VAL A 12 14.92 -11.06 2.16
CA VAL A 12 14.32 -9.74 1.94
C VAL A 12 12.81 -9.82 2.09
N ARG A 13 12.29 -9.11 3.08
CA ARG A 13 10.87 -9.20 3.51
C ARG A 13 10.21 -7.84 3.72
N HIS A 14 11.01 -6.78 3.70
CA HIS A 14 10.53 -5.42 3.85
C HIS A 14 10.26 -4.79 2.47
N PRO A 15 9.37 -3.79 2.40
CA PRO A 15 9.10 -3.07 1.17
C PRO A 15 10.35 -2.42 0.56
N ILE A 16 10.31 -2.21 -0.75
CA ILE A 16 11.23 -1.37 -1.50
C ILE A 16 10.51 -0.06 -1.79
N VAL A 17 11.14 1.05 -1.45
CA VAL A 17 10.66 2.39 -1.76
C VAL A 17 11.64 2.98 -2.76
N GLU A 18 11.17 3.27 -3.97
CA GLU A 18 11.97 3.91 -5.02
C GLU A 18 12.06 5.43 -4.83
N ASP A 19 12.77 6.10 -5.72
CA ASP A 19 13.04 7.54 -5.65
C ASP A 19 11.75 8.39 -5.73
N ASP A 20 11.77 9.56 -5.09
CA ASP A 20 10.68 10.54 -5.11
C ASP A 20 9.31 10.02 -4.62
N VAL A 21 9.30 8.92 -3.86
CA VAL A 21 8.06 8.41 -3.25
C VAL A 21 7.67 9.23 -2.02
N VAL A 22 6.40 9.62 -1.96
CA VAL A 22 5.79 10.30 -0.81
C VAL A 22 4.90 9.31 -0.07
N ILE A 23 5.14 9.13 1.24
CA ILE A 23 4.30 8.29 2.11
C ILE A 23 3.79 9.13 3.27
N TYR A 24 2.47 9.31 3.34
CA TYR A 24 1.83 10.04 4.43
C TYR A 24 1.67 9.18 5.69
N ALA A 25 1.49 9.85 6.83
CA ALA A 25 1.44 9.22 8.14
C ALA A 25 0.36 8.14 8.27
N GLY A 26 0.67 7.07 9.01
CA GLY A 26 -0.24 5.96 9.26
C GLY A 26 -0.39 4.95 8.12
N ALA A 27 0.27 5.16 6.98
CA ALA A 27 0.31 4.15 5.93
C ALA A 27 1.05 2.88 6.41
N THR A 28 0.47 1.71 6.12
CA THR A 28 1.05 0.39 6.42
C THR A 28 1.36 -0.32 5.10
N ILE A 29 2.63 -0.66 4.88
CA ILE A 29 3.13 -1.31 3.66
C ILE A 29 3.74 -2.64 4.06
N LEU A 30 3.09 -3.75 3.67
CA LEU A 30 3.39 -5.07 4.18
C LEU A 30 3.95 -5.98 3.08
N GLY A 31 5.06 -6.65 3.40
CA GLY A 31 5.68 -7.67 2.57
C GLY A 31 6.76 -7.13 1.63
N ARG A 32 7.32 -8.03 0.82
CA ARG A 32 8.34 -7.71 -0.17
C ARG A 32 7.68 -7.13 -1.44
N ILE A 33 7.18 -5.90 -1.32
CA ILE A 33 6.55 -5.15 -2.42
C ILE A 33 7.35 -3.91 -2.78
N THR A 34 7.13 -3.39 -3.98
CA THR A 34 7.82 -2.18 -4.48
C THR A 34 6.83 -1.03 -4.62
N ILE A 35 7.20 0.13 -4.11
CA ILE A 35 6.51 1.39 -4.40
C ILE A 35 7.32 2.12 -5.46
N GLY A 36 6.76 2.20 -6.66
CA GLY A 36 7.45 2.74 -7.82
C GLY A 36 7.74 4.22 -7.70
N ARG A 37 8.80 4.69 -8.37
CA ARG A 37 9.30 6.07 -8.28
C ARG A 37 8.21 7.13 -8.49
N GLY A 38 8.29 8.24 -7.76
CA GLY A 38 7.35 9.35 -7.88
C GLY A 38 5.92 9.04 -7.44
N SER A 39 5.68 7.90 -6.77
CA SER A 39 4.34 7.55 -6.29
C SER A 39 4.01 8.25 -4.98
N THR A 40 2.72 8.53 -4.77
CA THR A 40 2.19 9.11 -3.53
C THR A 40 1.25 8.13 -2.84
N ILE A 41 1.56 7.77 -1.59
CA ILE A 41 0.75 6.90 -0.73
C ILE A 41 0.09 7.75 0.36
N GLY A 42 -1.24 7.82 0.33
CA GLY A 42 -2.08 8.52 1.30
C GLY A 42 -1.96 7.96 2.71
N GLY A 43 -2.33 8.79 3.70
CA GLY A 43 -2.28 8.39 5.10
C GLY A 43 -3.27 7.27 5.40
N ASN A 44 -2.95 6.43 6.39
CA ASN A 44 -3.80 5.30 6.80
C ASN A 44 -4.17 4.31 5.68
N VAL A 45 -3.39 4.26 4.58
CA VAL A 45 -3.54 3.28 3.50
C VAL A 45 -2.85 1.96 3.90
N TRP A 46 -3.46 0.82 3.56
CA TRP A 46 -2.84 -0.50 3.70
C TRP A 46 -2.48 -1.07 2.32
N LEU A 47 -1.19 -1.36 2.10
CA LEU A 47 -0.69 -2.01 0.89
C LEU A 47 -0.11 -3.39 1.16
N THR A 48 -0.52 -4.35 0.33
CA THR A 48 0.04 -5.71 0.26
C THR A 48 0.50 -6.08 -1.16
N ARG A 49 0.39 -5.15 -2.11
CA ARG A 49 0.77 -5.30 -3.52
C ARG A 49 1.61 -4.10 -3.96
N SER A 50 2.52 -4.34 -4.89
CA SER A 50 3.36 -3.29 -5.46
C SER A 50 2.54 -2.20 -6.16
N VAL A 51 3.08 -0.99 -6.17
CA VAL A 51 2.48 0.20 -6.76
C VAL A 51 3.34 0.64 -7.95
N PRO A 52 2.78 0.81 -9.15
CA PRO A 52 3.53 1.28 -10.31
C PRO A 52 4.09 2.70 -10.12
N PRO A 53 5.18 3.09 -10.79
CA PRO A 53 5.69 4.46 -10.76
C PRO A 53 4.65 5.53 -11.10
N GLY A 54 4.75 6.70 -10.47
CA GLY A 54 3.86 7.85 -10.72
C GLY A 54 2.41 7.65 -10.26
N SER A 55 2.13 6.62 -9.45
CA SER A 55 0.77 6.35 -8.98
C SER A 55 0.39 7.21 -7.78
N THR A 56 -0.90 7.49 -7.63
CA THR A 56 -1.47 8.07 -6.40
C THR A 56 -2.44 7.07 -5.79
N VAL A 57 -2.16 6.64 -4.56
CA VAL A 57 -3.03 5.74 -3.79
C VAL A 57 -3.60 6.49 -2.60
N SER A 58 -4.91 6.71 -2.57
CA SER A 58 -5.62 7.27 -1.42
C SER A 58 -6.45 6.19 -0.71
N GLN A 59 -6.87 6.45 0.53
CA GLN A 59 -7.90 5.61 1.15
C GLN A 59 -9.13 5.55 0.25
N ALA A 60 -9.78 4.38 0.21
CA ALA A 60 -11.10 4.27 -0.38
C ALA A 60 -12.04 5.18 0.43
N GLN A 61 -12.54 6.23 -0.21
CA GLN A 61 -13.65 7.01 0.33
C GLN A 61 -14.82 6.03 0.47
N ALA A 62 -15.47 5.99 1.64
CA ALA A 62 -16.83 5.47 1.69
C ALA A 62 -17.62 6.30 0.68
N ARG A 63 -18.09 5.70 -0.42
CA ARG A 63 -19.05 6.39 -1.29
C ARG A 63 -20.23 6.70 -0.38
N HIS A 64 -20.40 7.96 -0.02
CA HIS A 64 -21.68 8.44 0.47
C HIS A 64 -22.59 8.25 -0.73
N GLU A 65 -23.39 7.18 -0.74
CA GLU A 65 -24.55 7.11 -1.61
C GLU A 65 -25.47 8.24 -1.13
N VAL A 66 -25.27 9.42 -1.74
CA VAL A 66 -26.25 10.49 -1.63
C VAL A 66 -27.47 9.94 -2.34
N PHE A 67 -28.45 9.47 -1.57
CA PHE A 67 -29.78 9.17 -2.08
C PHE A 67 -30.40 10.48 -2.54
N GLU A 68 -30.06 10.90 -3.76
CA GLU A 68 -30.72 12.01 -4.43
C GLU A 68 -32.12 11.51 -4.83
N GLY A 69 -33.13 11.84 -4.02
CA GLY A 69 -34.52 11.55 -4.39
C GLY A 69 -35.53 11.27 -3.28
N GLY A 70 -35.18 11.38 -1.99
CA GLY A 70 -36.21 11.48 -0.94
C GLY A 70 -37.27 10.36 -0.91
N ALA A 71 -36.93 9.14 -1.32
CA ALA A 71 -37.83 7.98 -1.23
C ALA A 71 -37.59 7.20 0.07
N GLY A 72 -37.65 7.91 1.20
CA GLY A 72 -37.43 7.36 2.53
C GLY A 72 -38.47 7.85 3.53
N ILE A 73 -39.74 7.53 3.26
CA ILE A 73 -40.77 7.28 4.28
C ILE A 73 -41.49 5.99 3.93
#